data_AF-A0A9D8BEB5-F1
#
_entry.id   AF-A0A9D8BEB5-F1
#
_cell.length_a   1.000
_cell.length_b   1.000
_cell.length_c   1.000
_cell.angle_alpha   90.00
_cell.angle_beta   90.00
_cell.angle_gamma   90.00
#
_symmetry.space_group_name_H-M   'P 1'
#
loop_
_entity.id
_entity.type
_entity.pdbx_description
1 polymer ?
#
loop_
_entity_poly.entity_id
_entity_poly.type
_entity_poly.pdbx_seq_one_letter_code
_entity_poly.pdbx_strand_id
1 'polypeptide(L)' 'RKTLVSTGDRSAKIRTYNYPQGRITDHRINKTMYNLSVFMNGDIQEMIDALRMAENAEKLKGQES' A
#
# COMPACT_ATOMS: atom_id res chain seq x y z
N ARG A 1 -17.84 2.18 -10.88
CA ARG A 1 -17.12 0.87 -10.90
C ARG A 1 -15.92 0.88 -11.84
N LYS A 2 -16.07 1.29 -13.12
CA LYS A 2 -14.92 1.40 -14.05
C LYS A 2 -13.81 2.36 -13.59
N THR A 3 -14.12 3.38 -12.79
CA THR A 3 -13.14 4.34 -12.25
C THR A 3 -12.25 3.80 -11.14
N LEU A 4 -12.68 2.74 -10.44
CA LEU A 4 -11.94 2.13 -9.33
C LEU A 4 -11.05 0.98 -9.78
N VAL A 5 -11.21 0.52 -11.03
CA VAL A 5 -10.44 -0.57 -11.62
C VAL A 5 -9.65 0.04 -12.76
N SER A 6 -8.37 0.31 -12.50
CA SER A 6 -7.44 0.77 -13.53
C SER A 6 -7.26 -0.29 -14.61
N THR A 7 -6.59 0.08 -15.70
CA THR A 7 -6.08 -0.86 -16.69
C THR A 7 -5.32 -1.98 -15.97
N GLY A 8 -5.53 -3.24 -16.38
CA GLY A 8 -4.91 -4.42 -15.75
C GLY A 8 -3.39 -4.51 -15.94
N ASP A 9 -2.74 -3.40 -16.26
CA ASP A 9 -1.31 -3.32 -16.44
C ASP A 9 -0.58 -3.45 -15.11
N ARG A 10 0.60 -4.08 -15.14
CA ARG A 10 1.46 -4.29 -13.97
C ARG A 10 1.96 -2.97 -13.36
N SER A 11 2.05 -1.91 -14.16
CA SER A 11 2.44 -0.58 -13.67
C SER A 11 1.39 0.05 -12.75
N ALA A 12 0.11 -0.32 -12.93
CA ALA A 12 -1.01 0.21 -12.15
C ALA A 12 -1.26 -0.55 -10.83
N LYS A 13 -0.40 -1.51 -10.47
CA LYS A 13 -0.57 -2.32 -9.25
C LYS A 13 -0.39 -1.45 -8.00
N ILE A 14 -1.34 -1.55 -7.08
CA ILE A 14 -1.23 -0.87 -5.77
C ILE A 14 -0.34 -1.63 -4.78
N ARG A 15 -0.26 -2.96 -4.90
CA ARG A 15 0.53 -3.83 -4.01
C ARG A 15 1.17 -4.97 -4.77
N THR A 16 2.25 -5.52 -4.22
CA THR A 16 2.88 -6.76 -4.66
C THR A 16 3.04 -7.70 -3.48
N TYR A 17 2.53 -8.93 -3.62
CA TYR A 17 2.68 -10.00 -2.64
C TYR A 17 3.74 -10.98 -3.18
N ASN A 18 4.83 -11.17 -2.44
CA ASN A 18 5.91 -12.06 -2.81
C ASN A 18 5.97 -13.21 -1.79
N TYR A 19 5.34 -14.33 -2.15
CA TYR A 19 5.22 -15.51 -1.29
C TYR A 19 6.56 -16.18 -0.99
N PRO A 20 7.47 -16.43 -1.97
CA PRO A 20 8.77 -17.04 -1.68
C PRO A 20 9.62 -16.25 -0.69
N GLN A 21 9.50 -14.91 -0.69
CA GLN A 21 10.26 -14.02 0.19
C GLN A 21 9.44 -13.51 1.38
N GLY A 22 8.20 -13.98 1.55
CA GLY A 22 7.34 -13.64 2.68
C GLY A 22 7.03 -12.15 2.83
N ARG A 23 7.05 -11.36 1.75
CA ARG A 23 6.91 -9.90 1.83
C ARG A 23 5.73 -9.33 1.05
N ILE A 24 5.26 -8.18 1.50
CA ILE A 24 4.27 -7.36 0.82
C ILE A 24 4.81 -5.95 0.64
N THR A 25 4.69 -5.41 -0.58
CA THR A 25 5.08 -4.02 -0.89
C THR A 25 3.85 -3.24 -1.36
N ASP A 26 3.54 -2.12 -0.71
CA ASP A 26 2.53 -1.15 -1.14
C ASP A 26 3.20 -0.01 -1.91
N HIS A 27 2.85 0.13 -3.18
CA HIS A 27 3.48 1.07 -4.12
C HIS A 27 2.96 2.49 -3.99
N ARG A 28 1.85 2.71 -3.25
CA ARG A 28 1.33 4.06 -3.02
C ARG A 28 2.24 4.89 -2.12
N ILE A 29 2.92 4.21 -1.19
CA ILE A 29 3.80 4.82 -0.18
C ILE A 29 5.20 4.18 -0.16
N ASN A 30 5.49 3.28 -1.11
CA ASN A 30 6.73 2.49 -1.19
C ASN A 30 7.09 1.73 0.11
N LYS A 31 6.08 1.33 0.91
CA LYS A 31 6.30 0.58 2.16
C LYS A 31 6.37 -0.91 1.88
N THR A 32 7.39 -1.58 2.44
CA THR A 32 7.53 -3.03 2.38
C THR A 32 7.46 -3.62 3.80
N MET A 33 6.70 -4.69 3.98
CA MET A 33 6.64 -5.49 5.20
C MET A 33 7.06 -6.92 4.90
N TYR A 34 7.74 -7.57 5.85
CA TYR A 34 8.32 -8.92 5.70
C TYR A 34 7.54 -10.01 6.43
N ASN A 35 6.26 -9.75 6.73
CA ASN A 35 5.37 -10.61 7.51
C ASN A 35 4.12 -11.00 6.71
N LEU A 36 4.28 -11.39 5.43
CA LEU A 36 3.17 -11.67 4.52
C LEU A 36 2.12 -12.63 5.12
N SER A 37 2.53 -13.71 5.78
CA SER A 37 1.59 -14.68 6.36
C SER A 37 0.68 -14.04 7.41
N VAL A 38 1.25 -13.20 8.28
CA VAL A 38 0.51 -12.46 9.32
C VAL A 38 -0.45 -11.46 8.69
N PHE A 39 0.03 -10.72 7.69
CA PHE A 39 -0.79 -9.79 6.91
C PHE A 39 -1.99 -10.48 6.24
N MET A 40 -1.76 -11.63 5.60
CA MET A 40 -2.80 -12.42 4.94
C MET A 40 -3.79 -13.06 5.92
N ASN A 41 -3.37 -13.30 7.16
CA ASN A 41 -4.22 -13.77 8.25
C ASN A 41 -5.10 -12.67 8.88
N GLY A 42 -5.01 -11.43 8.38
CA GLY A 42 -5.90 -10.33 8.77
C GLY A 42 -5.24 -9.24 9.62
N ASP A 43 -3.98 -9.39 10.00
CA ASP A 43 -3.23 -8.35 10.70
C ASP A 43 -2.72 -7.29 9.72
N ILE A 44 -3.63 -6.43 9.28
CA ILE A 44 -3.40 -5.40 8.25
C ILE A 44 -3.34 -3.98 8.81
N GLN A 45 -3.52 -3.83 10.13
CA GLN A 45 -3.72 -2.53 10.78
C GLN A 45 -2.49 -1.62 10.60
N GLU A 46 -1.29 -2.20 10.75
CA GLU A 46 -0.02 -1.49 10.56
C GLU A 46 0.11 -0.85 9.16
N MET A 47 -0.44 -1.50 8.13
CA MET A 47 -0.39 -0.98 6.75
C MET A 47 -1.41 0.13 6.56
N ILE A 48 -2.61 -0.02 7.14
CA ILE A 48 -3.66 0.98 7.08
C ILE A 48 -3.19 2.28 7.74
N ASP A 49 -2.58 2.19 8.91
CA ASP A 49 -2.13 3.38 9.63
C ASP A 49 -0.99 4.08 8.91
N ALA A 50 -0.05 3.32 8.33
CA ALA A 50 1.00 3.88 7.48
C ALA A 50 0.43 4.64 6.26
N LEU A 51 -0.61 4.10 5.62
CA LEU A 51 -1.28 4.76 4.50
C LEU A 51 -1.97 6.06 4.92
N ARG A 52 -2.67 6.05 6.07
CA ARG A 52 -3.33 7.24 6.61
C ARG A 52 -2.33 8.33 6.97
N MET A 53 -1.22 7.96 7.61
CA MET A 53 -0.15 8.90 7.95
C MET A 53 0.46 9.53 6.70
N ALA A 54 0.75 8.72 5.67
CA ALA A 54 1.27 9.23 4.41
C ALA A 54 0.27 10.19 3.72
N GLU A 55 -1.02 9.84 3.69
CA GLU A 55 -2.06 10.72 3.12
C GLU A 55 -2.15 12.05 3.88
N ASN A 56 -2.10 12.01 5.22
CA ASN A 56 -2.12 13.21 6.04
C ASN A 56 -0.88 14.08 5.83
N ALA A 57 0.31 13.45 5.71
CA ALA A 57 1.55 14.16 5.44
C ALA A 57 1.54 14.86 4.07
N GLU A 58 1.01 14.20 3.04
CA GLU A 58 0.86 14.80 1.71
C GLU A 58 -0.14 15.97 1.72
N LYS A 59 -1.25 15.86 2.47
CA LYS A 59 -2.21 16.97 2.63
C LYS A 59 -1.62 18.18 3.34
N LEU A 60 -0.82 17.97 4.39
CA LEU A 60 -0.15 19.05 5.10
C LEU A 60 0.87 19.78 4.22
N LYS A 61 1.69 19.03 3.46
CA LYS A 61 2.63 19.63 2.48
C LYS A 61 1.92 20.45 1.41
N GLY A 62 0.77 19.98 0.93
CA GLY A 62 -0.05 20.70 -0.05
C GLY A 62 -0.73 21.97 0.50
N GLN A 63 -0.78 22.16 1.82
CA GLN A 63 -1.30 23.37 2.46
C GLN A 63 -0.22 24.43 2.71
N GLU A 64 1.07 24.06 2.64
CA GLU A 64 2.21 24.97 2.82
C GLU A 64 2.72 25.56 1.50
N SER A 65 2.08 25.25 0.36
CA SER A 65 2.46 25.72 -1.00
C SER A 65 1.48 26.74 -1.57
#